data_AF-A0A257X4M0-F1
#
_entry.id   AF-A0A257X4M0-F1
#
_cell.length_a   1.000
_cell.length_b   1.000
_cell.length_c   1.000
_cell.angle_alpha   90.00
_cell.angle_beta   90.00
_cell.angle_gamma   90.00
#
_symmetry.space_group_name_H-M   'P 1'
#
loop_
_entity.id
_entity.type
_entity.pdbx_description
1 polymer ?
#
loop_
_entity_poly.entity_id
_entity_poly.type
_entity_poly.pdbx_seq_one_letter_code
_entity_poly.pdbx_strand_id
1 'polypeptide(L)'
;MALPETKAVIAALEERGFVGCARFVGGCVRNTLMGKPIDDIDIATTLTPDQVIDALAAAGLRAIPTGVDHGTVTALSNGKPYEITTLRRDITTDGRRATVAFSQDWGQDAERRDFRFNALYVDPEGRLYDPTGE
;
A
#
# COMPACT_ATOMS: atom_id res chain seq x y z
N MET A 1 -10.25 -0.27 -9.43
CA MET A 1 -9.94 0.35 -8.11
C MET A 1 -11.03 1.29 -7.59
N ALA A 2 -12.13 1.55 -8.34
CA ALA A 2 -13.18 2.49 -7.91
C ALA A 2 -14.36 1.84 -7.14
N LEU A 3 -14.26 0.55 -6.79
CA LEU A 3 -15.33 -0.17 -6.10
C LEU A 3 -15.56 0.42 -4.69
N PRO A 4 -16.81 0.42 -4.18
CA PRO A 4 -17.13 0.98 -2.87
C PRO A 4 -16.27 0.39 -1.74
N GLU A 5 -16.05 -0.92 -1.76
CA GLU A 5 -15.23 -1.62 -0.76
C GLU A 5 -13.75 -1.18 -0.78
N THR A 6 -13.21 -0.85 -1.95
CA THR A 6 -11.84 -0.32 -2.10
C THR A 6 -11.77 1.11 -1.57
N LYS A 7 -12.76 1.93 -1.90
CA LYS A 7 -12.84 3.32 -1.43
C LYS A 7 -12.96 3.40 0.09
N ALA A 8 -13.69 2.47 0.71
CA ALA A 8 -13.81 2.40 2.17
C ALA A 8 -12.46 2.17 2.86
N VAL A 9 -11.59 1.32 2.29
CA VAL A 9 -10.24 1.08 2.85
C VAL A 9 -9.38 2.33 2.76
N ILE A 10 -9.33 2.98 1.59
CA ILE A 10 -8.59 4.23 1.43
C ILE A 10 -9.11 5.31 2.38
N ALA A 11 -10.43 5.51 2.43
CA ALA A 11 -11.04 6.53 3.29
C ALA A 11 -10.69 6.29 4.77
N ALA A 12 -10.68 5.03 5.23
CA ALA A 12 -10.26 4.69 6.59
C ALA A 12 -8.81 5.13 6.88
N LEU A 13 -7.89 4.87 5.94
CA LEU A 13 -6.49 5.28 6.07
C LEU A 13 -6.34 6.81 6.07
N GLU A 14 -7.02 7.50 5.16
CA GLU A 14 -6.94 8.96 5.05
C GLU A 14 -7.57 9.70 6.22
N GLU A 15 -8.66 9.19 6.79
CA GLU A 15 -9.29 9.73 8.01
C GLU A 15 -8.35 9.67 9.21
N ARG A 16 -7.55 8.59 9.33
CA ARG A 16 -6.54 8.46 10.39
C ARG A 16 -5.31 9.31 10.11
N GLY A 17 -4.90 9.41 8.86
CA GLY A 17 -3.71 10.12 8.40
C GLY A 17 -4.06 11.47 7.79
N PHE A 18 -3.86 11.57 6.48
CA PHE A 18 -4.19 12.74 5.67
C PHE A 18 -4.53 12.30 4.24
N VAL A 19 -5.18 13.16 3.46
CA VAL A 19 -5.49 12.89 2.05
C VAL A 19 -4.20 12.66 1.26
N GLY A 20 -4.09 11.52 0.58
CA GLY A 20 -2.90 11.12 -0.16
C GLY A 20 -1.86 10.35 0.67
N CYS A 21 -2.16 10.00 1.92
CA CYS A 21 -1.29 9.17 2.74
C CYS A 21 -1.26 7.69 2.32
N ALA A 22 -2.17 7.27 1.42
CA ALA A 22 -2.29 5.91 0.89
C ALA A 22 -2.46 5.93 -0.64
N ARG A 23 -1.83 4.99 -1.35
CA ARG A 23 -1.89 4.87 -2.81
C ARG A 23 -1.88 3.40 -3.22
N PHE A 24 -2.53 3.08 -4.33
CA PHE A 24 -2.38 1.78 -4.97
C PHE A 24 -0.96 1.63 -5.53
N VAL A 25 -0.42 0.41 -5.53
CA VAL A 25 0.95 0.16 -6.00
C VAL A 25 1.06 -1.22 -6.65
N GLY A 26 2.14 -1.47 -7.40
CA GLY A 26 2.51 -2.82 -7.80
C GLY A 26 1.62 -3.40 -8.90
N GLY A 27 1.25 -4.67 -8.75
CA GLY A 27 0.60 -5.45 -9.80
C GLY A 27 -0.74 -4.86 -10.24
N CYS A 28 -1.54 -4.32 -9.29
CA CYS A 28 -2.84 -3.74 -9.61
C CYS A 28 -2.73 -2.47 -10.46
N VAL A 29 -1.73 -1.64 -10.20
CA VAL A 29 -1.44 -0.43 -10.98
C VAL A 29 -0.97 -0.83 -12.38
N ARG A 30 0.05 -1.68 -12.47
CA ARG A 30 0.54 -2.21 -13.75
C ARG A 30 -0.58 -2.78 -14.60
N ASN A 31 -1.37 -3.71 -14.06
CA ASN A 31 -2.39 -4.41 -14.83
C ASN A 31 -3.48 -3.43 -15.31
N THR A 32 -3.83 -2.43 -14.49
CA THR A 32 -4.75 -1.35 -14.90
C THR A 32 -4.22 -0.57 -16.10
N LEU A 33 -2.95 -0.16 -16.06
CA LEU A 33 -2.32 0.57 -17.17
C LEU A 33 -2.23 -0.27 -18.46
N MET A 34 -2.14 -1.59 -18.32
CA MET A 34 -2.12 -2.53 -19.45
C MET A 34 -3.50 -2.98 -19.92
N GLY A 35 -4.59 -2.53 -19.29
CA GLY A 35 -5.95 -3.04 -19.58
C GLY A 35 -6.14 -4.53 -19.27
N LYS A 36 -5.36 -5.06 -18.32
CA LYS A 36 -5.42 -6.46 -17.88
C LYS A 36 -6.28 -6.61 -16.62
N PRO A 37 -6.82 -7.82 -16.35
CA PRO A 37 -7.49 -8.11 -15.08
C PRO A 37 -6.60 -7.81 -13.87
N ILE A 38 -7.22 -7.37 -12.78
CA ILE A 38 -6.59 -7.15 -11.48
C ILE A 38 -7.00 -8.32 -10.60
N ASP A 39 -6.04 -9.06 -10.08
CA ASP A 39 -6.29 -10.21 -9.20
C ASP A 39 -6.35 -9.74 -7.73
N ASP A 40 -5.34 -9.00 -7.29
CA ASP A 40 -5.20 -8.49 -5.92
C ASP A 40 -4.99 -6.96 -5.92
N ILE A 41 -5.35 -6.30 -4.81
CA ILE A 41 -5.16 -4.85 -4.61
C ILE A 41 -4.15 -4.62 -3.50
N ASP A 42 -3.00 -4.07 -3.90
CA ASP A 42 -1.94 -3.63 -3.00
C ASP A 42 -2.02 -2.12 -2.76
N ILE A 43 -1.89 -1.72 -1.51
CA ILE A 43 -1.92 -0.33 -1.06
C ILE A 43 -0.62 -0.05 -0.30
N ALA A 44 0.09 0.98 -0.71
CA ALA A 44 1.20 1.54 0.03
C ALA A 44 0.71 2.73 0.87
N THR A 45 1.19 2.86 2.11
CA THR A 45 0.79 3.96 3.00
C THR A 45 1.92 4.49 3.87
N THR A 46 1.87 5.78 4.20
CA THR A 46 2.78 6.42 5.16
C THR A 46 2.46 6.07 6.62
N LEU A 47 1.30 5.44 6.89
CA LEU A 47 0.92 4.98 8.21
C LEU A 47 1.75 3.76 8.64
N THR A 48 2.15 3.72 9.91
CA THR A 48 2.73 2.52 10.52
C THR A 48 1.69 1.38 10.64
N PRO A 49 2.11 0.11 10.79
CA PRO A 49 1.18 -1.01 10.88
C PRO A 49 0.14 -0.86 12.00
N ASP A 50 0.56 -0.36 13.17
CA ASP A 50 -0.34 -0.09 14.30
C ASP A 50 -1.37 0.98 13.95
N GLN A 51 -0.94 2.05 13.28
CA GLN A 51 -1.86 3.10 12.80
C GLN A 51 -2.83 2.57 11.73
N VAL A 52 -2.40 1.64 10.88
CA VAL A 52 -3.28 0.98 9.91
C VAL A 52 -4.33 0.13 10.63
N ILE A 53 -3.92 -0.66 11.63
CA ILE A 53 -4.86 -1.47 12.43
C ILE A 53 -5.89 -0.57 13.13
N ASP A 54 -5.44 0.53 13.75
CA ASP A 54 -6.31 1.52 14.39
C ASP A 54 -7.30 2.14 13.39
N ALA A 55 -6.82 2.54 12.21
CA ALA A 55 -7.64 3.14 11.15
C ALA A 55 -8.75 2.19 10.68
N LEU A 56 -8.40 0.93 10.43
CA LEU A 56 -9.34 -0.10 10.01
C LEU A 56 -10.37 -0.39 11.10
N ALA A 57 -9.93 -0.53 12.35
CA ALA A 57 -10.82 -0.76 13.48
C ALA A 57 -11.83 0.39 13.68
N ALA A 58 -11.36 1.64 13.58
CA ALA A 58 -12.20 2.83 13.68
C ALA A 58 -13.26 2.90 12.56
N ALA A 59 -12.94 2.41 11.36
CA ALA A 59 -13.86 2.32 10.23
C ALA A 59 -14.75 1.06 10.23
N GLY A 60 -14.63 0.19 11.25
CA GLY A 60 -15.38 -1.07 11.31
C GLY A 60 -14.92 -2.14 10.31
N LEU A 61 -13.71 -1.99 9.75
CA LEU A 61 -13.07 -2.95 8.86
C LEU A 61 -12.22 -3.93 9.66
N ARG A 62 -12.28 -5.22 9.30
CA ARG A 62 -11.47 -6.23 9.97
C ARG A 62 -10.03 -6.14 9.48
N ALA A 63 -9.09 -5.93 10.40
CA ALA A 63 -7.66 -5.99 10.16
C ALA A 63 -7.10 -7.40 10.48
N ILE A 64 -6.19 -7.89 9.66
CA ILE A 64 -5.43 -9.13 9.87
C ILE A 64 -3.93 -8.80 9.81
N PRO A 65 -3.16 -9.06 10.88
CA PRO A 65 -1.73 -8.76 10.93
C PRO A 65 -0.90 -9.80 10.17
N THR A 66 -1.02 -9.83 8.84
CA THR A 66 -0.44 -10.84 7.94
C THR A 66 1.08 -10.76 7.77
N GLY A 67 1.71 -9.64 8.12
CA GLY A 67 3.15 -9.45 8.00
C GLY A 67 3.67 -8.19 8.68
N VAL A 68 3.24 -7.93 9.92
CA VAL A 68 3.49 -6.68 10.65
C VAL A 68 4.99 -6.38 10.80
N ASP A 69 5.84 -7.39 11.01
CA ASP A 69 7.30 -7.25 11.09
C ASP A 69 7.92 -6.68 9.80
N HIS A 70 7.23 -6.84 8.67
CA HIS A 70 7.60 -6.27 7.39
C HIS A 70 6.78 -5.03 7.04
N GLY A 71 5.76 -4.69 7.81
CA GLY A 71 4.93 -3.51 7.60
C GLY A 71 3.59 -3.79 6.91
N THR A 72 3.18 -5.05 6.78
CA THR A 72 1.97 -5.41 6.03
C THR A 72 0.82 -5.83 6.95
N VAL A 73 -0.35 -5.25 6.70
CA VAL A 73 -1.63 -5.57 7.33
C VAL A 73 -2.66 -5.79 6.23
N THR A 74 -3.45 -6.86 6.33
CA THR A 74 -4.55 -7.11 5.39
C THR A 74 -5.86 -6.57 5.95
N ALA A 75 -6.53 -5.69 5.21
CA ALA A 75 -7.91 -5.30 5.49
C ALA A 75 -8.90 -6.23 4.79
N LEU A 76 -9.99 -6.57 5.45
CA LEU A 76 -11.15 -7.22 4.83
C LEU A 76 -12.29 -6.21 4.72
N SER A 77 -12.63 -5.84 3.49
CA SER A 77 -13.75 -4.97 3.16
C SER A 77 -14.73 -5.72 2.27
N ASN A 78 -15.96 -5.92 2.75
CA ASN A 78 -16.99 -6.72 2.08
C ASN A 78 -16.52 -8.11 1.62
N GLY A 79 -15.73 -8.79 2.46
CA GLY A 79 -15.16 -10.12 2.15
C GLY A 79 -13.99 -10.12 1.18
N LYS A 80 -13.57 -8.96 0.65
CA LYS A 80 -12.39 -8.84 -0.21
C LYS A 80 -11.15 -8.43 0.59
N PRO A 81 -9.99 -9.08 0.37
CA PRO A 81 -8.73 -8.70 0.99
C PRO A 81 -8.07 -7.52 0.28
N TYR A 82 -7.38 -6.69 1.07
CA TYR A 82 -6.55 -5.58 0.61
C TYR A 82 -5.25 -5.60 1.39
N GLU A 83 -4.12 -5.75 0.72
CA GLU A 83 -2.82 -5.73 1.37
C GLU A 83 -2.34 -4.30 1.52
N ILE A 84 -2.18 -3.84 2.76
CA ILE A 84 -1.74 -2.49 3.09
C ILE A 84 -0.35 -2.59 3.66
N THR A 85 0.63 -2.01 2.98
CA THR A 85 2.04 -2.04 3.38
C THR A 85 2.54 -0.64 3.68
N THR A 86 3.07 -0.45 4.88
CA THR A 86 3.76 0.79 5.27
C THR A 86 4.97 1.01 4.37
N LEU A 87 5.15 2.23 3.87
CA LEU A 87 6.34 2.62 3.11
C LEU A 87 7.58 2.26 3.91
N ARG A 88 8.57 1.69 3.24
CA ARG A 88 9.75 1.18 3.92
C ARG A 88 10.99 1.33 3.06
N ARG A 89 12.15 1.33 3.71
CA ARG A 89 13.47 1.26 3.08
C ARG A 89 14.24 0.10 3.67
N ASP A 90 15.14 -0.48 2.89
CA ASP A 90 16.03 -1.52 3.40
C ASP A 90 17.15 -0.87 4.25
N ILE A 91 17.44 -1.45 5.42
CA ILE A 91 18.51 -0.98 6.33
C ILE A 91 19.76 -1.85 6.18
N THR A 92 19.58 -3.18 6.24
CA THR A 92 20.64 -4.18 6.09
C THR A 92 20.08 -5.39 5.35
N THR A 93 20.84 -5.90 4.41
CA THR A 93 20.55 -7.11 3.64
C THR A 93 21.61 -8.16 3.96
N ASP A 94 21.34 -9.09 4.89
CA ASP A 94 22.22 -10.24 5.15
C ASP A 94 21.74 -11.47 4.36
N GLY A 95 21.82 -11.38 3.03
CA GLY A 95 21.33 -12.45 2.16
C GLY A 95 19.83 -12.36 1.92
N ARG A 96 19.03 -13.33 2.41
CA ARG A 96 17.59 -13.45 2.08
C ARG A 96 16.63 -12.69 3.01
N ARG A 97 17.12 -12.04 4.06
CA ARG A 97 16.30 -11.24 4.98
C ARG A 97 16.72 -9.78 4.92
N ALA A 98 15.81 -8.93 4.45
CA ALA A 98 15.97 -7.49 4.57
C ALA A 98 15.39 -7.05 5.92
N THR A 99 16.19 -6.35 6.71
CA THR A 99 15.65 -5.55 7.82
C THR A 99 15.15 -4.24 7.24
N VAL A 100 13.90 -3.89 7.50
CA VAL A 100 13.26 -2.69 6.95
C VAL A 100 13.09 -1.61 8.00
N ALA A 101 13.25 -0.35 7.61
CA ALA A 101 12.80 0.81 8.37
C ALA A 101 11.57 1.38 7.70
N PHE A 102 10.52 1.66 8.48
CA PHE A 102 9.38 2.41 7.96
C PHE A 102 9.80 3.84 7.61
N SER A 103 9.24 4.34 6.52
CA SER A 103 9.54 5.64 5.94
C SER A 103 8.25 6.41 5.66
N GLN A 104 8.38 7.69 5.39
CA GLN A 104 7.29 8.52 4.85
C GLN A 104 7.62 8.99 3.42
N ASP A 105 8.73 8.51 2.87
CA ASP A 105 9.27 8.89 1.56
C ASP A 105 8.91 7.84 0.52
N TRP A 106 8.10 8.25 -0.46
CA TRP A 106 7.68 7.40 -1.58
C TRP A 106 8.83 7.00 -2.50
N GLY A 107 9.88 7.84 -2.61
CA GLY A 107 11.08 7.52 -3.39
C GLY A 107 11.83 6.34 -2.80
N GLN A 108 12.00 6.33 -1.48
CA GLN A 108 12.68 5.23 -0.78
C GLN A 108 11.91 3.89 -0.89
N ASP A 109 10.57 3.93 -0.88
CA ASP A 109 9.77 2.71 -1.15
C ASP A 109 9.86 2.27 -2.62
N ALA A 110 9.97 3.22 -3.55
CA ALA A 110 10.11 2.92 -4.97
C ALA A 110 11.45 2.26 -5.30
N GLU A 111 12.56 2.77 -4.74
CA GLU A 111 13.92 2.29 -4.99
C GLU A 111 14.14 0.81 -4.62
N ARG A 112 13.42 0.30 -3.62
CA ARG A 112 13.53 -1.10 -3.16
C ARG A 112 12.67 -2.09 -3.94
N ARG A 113 11.93 -1.65 -4.95
CA ARG A 113 11.05 -2.52 -5.74
C ARG A 113 11.79 -3.07 -6.95
N ASP A 114 11.74 -4.39 -7.13
CA ASP A 114 12.52 -5.11 -8.14
C ASP A 114 12.26 -4.66 -9.59
N PHE A 115 11.03 -4.22 -9.89
CA PHE A 115 10.62 -3.78 -11.23
C PHE A 115 10.08 -2.35 -11.17
N ARG A 116 10.62 -1.45 -12.01
CA ARG A 116 10.16 -0.04 -12.13
C ARG A 116 8.65 0.06 -12.30
N PHE A 117 8.07 -0.80 -13.12
CA PHE A 117 6.64 -0.77 -13.39
C PHE A 117 5.78 -1.17 -12.18
N ASN A 118 6.36 -1.90 -11.21
CA ASN A 118 5.72 -2.19 -9.93
C ASN A 118 6.03 -1.12 -8.86
N ALA A 119 6.82 -0.10 -9.20
CA ALA A 119 7.13 1.08 -8.40
C ALA A 119 6.32 2.32 -8.84
N LEU A 120 5.27 2.10 -9.65
CA LEU A 120 4.28 3.12 -9.96
C LEU A 120 3.17 3.11 -8.90
N TYR A 121 2.73 4.31 -8.53
CA TYR A 121 1.66 4.50 -7.55
C TYR A 121 0.50 5.26 -8.17
N VAL A 122 -0.71 4.93 -7.77
CA VAL A 122 -1.92 5.62 -8.24
C VAL A 122 -2.76 6.02 -7.02
N ASP A 123 -3.19 7.28 -6.98
CA ASP A 123 -4.13 7.73 -5.95
C ASP A 123 -5.59 7.33 -6.29
N PRO A 124 -6.52 7.46 -5.34
CA PRO A 124 -7.93 7.09 -5.55
C PRO A 124 -8.62 7.82 -6.71
N GLU A 125 -8.13 9.00 -7.06
CA GLU A 125 -8.60 9.84 -8.17
C GLU A 125 -8.01 9.41 -9.52
N GLY A 126 -7.06 8.48 -9.53
CA GLY A 126 -6.45 7.93 -10.74
C GLY A 126 -5.21 8.69 -11.21
N ARG A 127 -4.66 9.61 -10.42
CA ARG A 127 -3.41 10.28 -10.75
C ARG A 127 -2.24 9.32 -10.51
N LEU A 128 -1.42 9.19 -11.55
CA LEU A 128 -0.19 8.39 -11.52
C LEU A 128 0.95 9.19 -10.88
N TYR A 129 1.70 8.52 -10.02
CA TYR A 129 2.95 9.00 -9.43
C TYR A 129 4.06 8.04 -9.77
N ASP A 130 5.14 8.59 -10.31
CA ASP A 130 6.39 7.89 -10.55
C ASP A 130 7.52 8.60 -9.79
N PRO A 131 7.83 8.16 -8.56
CA PRO A 131 8.92 8.72 -7.77
C PRO A 131 10.31 8.43 -8.36
N THR A 132 10.44 7.45 -9.27
CA THR A 132 11.73 7.13 -9.91
C THR A 132 12.08 8.12 -11.02
N GLY A 133 11.06 8.77 -11.61
CA GLY A 133 11.25 9.88 -12.56
C GLY A 133 11.81 9.46 -13.92
N GLU A 134 11.69 8.18 -14.29
CA GLU A 134 12.27 7.60 -15.51
C GLU A 134 11.23 7.13 -16.53
#